data_AF-A0A8T4IXX5-F1
#
_entry.id   AF-A0A8T4IXX5-F1
#
_cell.length_a   1.000
_cell.length_b   1.000
_cell.length_c   1.000
_cell.angle_alpha   90.00
_cell.angle_beta   90.00
_cell.angle_gamma   90.00
#
_symmetry.space_group_name_H-M   'P 1'
#
loop_
_entity.id
_entity.type
_entity.pdbx_description
1 polymer ?
#
loop_
_entity_poly.entity_id
_entity_poly.type
_entity_poly.pdbx_seq_one_letter_code
_entity_poly.pdbx_strand_id
1 'polypeptide(L)' 'MTDIVDGQELLERIRRARDWAAKEEAKFKEVGEEVGSTEDLAFAVNYVAYGAVREVLDEVLQPGVHDRNE' A
#
# COMPACT_ATOMS: atom_id res chain seq x y z
N MET A 1 -9.76 5.88 -28.96
CA MET A 1 -10.76 6.44 -28.04
C MET A 1 -10.18 6.33 -26.66
N THR A 2 -9.74 7.44 -26.07
CA THR A 2 -9.36 7.45 -24.66
C THR A 2 -10.66 7.28 -23.89
N ASP A 3 -10.86 6.10 -23.29
CA ASP A 3 -12.02 5.85 -22.45
C ASP A 3 -11.95 6.84 -21.29
N ILE A 4 -12.85 7.82 -21.27
CA ILE A 4 -12.89 8.83 -20.21
C ILE A 4 -13.41 8.09 -18.98
N VAL A 5 -12.48 7.65 -18.15
CA VAL A 5 -12.78 7.00 -16.88
C VAL A 5 -13.51 8.03 -16.01
N ASP A 6 -14.72 7.69 -15.56
CA ASP A 6 -15.46 8.51 -14.60
C ASP A 6 -14.64 8.66 -13.31
N GLY A 7 -14.73 9.83 -12.67
CA GLY A 7 -14.03 10.11 -11.42
C GLY A 7 -14.39 9.09 -10.32
N GLN A 8 -15.61 8.55 -10.33
CA GLN A 8 -16.00 7.48 -9.40
C GLN A 8 -15.28 6.16 -9.69
N GLU A 9 -15.20 5.75 -10.95
CA GLU A 9 -14.46 4.54 -11.36
C GLU A 9 -12.96 4.66 -11.02
N LEU A 10 -12.38 5.86 -11.16
CA LEU A 10 -11.00 6.10 -10.73
C LEU A 10 -10.85 5.97 -9.21
N LEU A 11 -11.75 6.55 -8.42
CA LEU A 11 -11.73 6.44 -6.97
C LEU A 11 -11.92 4.99 -6.49
N GLU A 12 -12.79 4.21 -7.15
CA GLU A 12 -12.96 2.79 -6.86
C GLU A 12 -11.68 1.98 -7.15
N ARG A 13 -11.00 2.26 -8.26
CA ARG A 13 -9.72 1.62 -8.58
C ARG A 13 -8.65 1.94 -7.55
N ILE A 14 -8.57 3.20 -7.12
CA ILE A 14 -7.61 3.64 -6.10
C ILE A 14 -7.90 2.96 -4.76
N ARG A 15 -9.16 2.94 -4.31
CA ARG A 15 -9.56 2.23 -3.07
C ARG A 15 -9.23 0.74 -3.14
N ARG A 16 -9.52 0.10 -4.27
CA ARG A 16 -9.20 -1.32 -4.48
C ARG A 16 -7.68 -1.58 -4.43
N ALA A 17 -6.88 -0.70 -5.03
CA ALA A 17 -5.42 -0.80 -4.98
C ALA A 17 -4.88 -0.62 -3.56
N ARG A 18 -5.46 0.32 -2.80
CA ARG A 18 -5.11 0.57 -1.40
C ARG A 18 -5.45 -0.63 -0.51
N ASP A 19 -6.64 -1.20 -0.66
CA ASP A 19 -7.07 -2.38 0.09
C ASP A 19 -6.21 -3.60 -0.26
N TRP A 20 -5.76 -3.71 -1.51
CA TRP A 20 -4.82 -4.75 -1.93
C TRP A 20 -3.44 -4.54 -1.28
N ALA A 21 -2.88 -3.33 -1.31
CA ALA A 21 -1.60 -3.02 -0.68
C ALA A 21 -1.61 -3.30 0.83
N ALA A 22 -2.69 -2.92 1.52
CA ALA A 22 -2.86 -3.22 2.96
C ALA A 22 -2.92 -4.72 3.26
N LYS A 23 -3.56 -5.51 2.39
CA LYS A 23 -3.61 -6.97 2.52
C LYS A 23 -2.24 -7.60 2.30
N GLU A 24 -1.49 -7.14 1.30
CA GLU A 24 -0.13 -7.64 1.06
C GLU A 24 0.79 -7.26 2.23
N GLU A 25 0.78 -5.99 2.69
CA GLU A 25 1.53 -5.54 3.87
C GLU A 25 1.29 -6.45 5.09
N ALA A 26 0.02 -6.79 5.38
CA ALA A 26 -0.33 -7.67 6.49
C ALA A 26 0.24 -9.10 6.34
N LYS A 27 0.29 -9.65 5.12
CA LYS A 27 0.87 -10.98 4.86
C LYS A 27 2.36 -11.01 5.17
N PHE A 28 3.10 -9.95 4.84
CA PHE A 28 4.55 -9.89 5.10
C PHE A 28 4.87 -9.57 6.57
N LYS A 29 3.89 -9.05 7.34
CA LYS A 29 4.01 -8.83 8.79
C LYS A 29 3.91 -10.13 9.61
N GLU A 30 3.05 -11.07 9.19
CA GLU A 30 2.86 -12.35 9.91
C GLU A 30 4.02 -13.33 9.75
N VAL A 31 4.90 -13.17 8.76
CA VAL A 31 6.00 -14.11 8.47
C VAL A 31 7.33 -13.70 9.12
N GLY A 32 7.41 -12.51 9.72
CA GLY A 32 8.65 -11.97 10.32
C GLY A 32 9.05 -12.54 11.69
N GLU A 33 8.34 -13.54 12.22
CA GLU A 33 8.67 -14.16 13.53
C GLU A 33 9.52 -15.45 13.42
N GLU A 34 9.76 -15.99 12.23
CA GLU A 34 10.70 -17.11 12.01
C GLU A 34 11.96 -16.65 11.27
N VAL A 35 13.12 -17.12 11.75
CA VAL A 35 14.42 -16.42 11.75
C VAL A 35 15.36 -16.77 10.58
N GLY A 36 16.02 -15.75 10.01
CA GLY A 36 17.46 -15.68 9.74
C GLY A 36 17.94 -15.72 8.27
N SER A 37 17.06 -15.55 7.30
CA SER A 37 17.31 -15.86 5.87
C SER A 37 17.36 -14.61 4.97
N THR A 38 17.91 -14.72 3.76
CA THR A 38 17.70 -13.73 2.67
C THR A 38 16.20 -13.49 2.42
N GLU A 39 15.37 -14.48 2.76
CA GLU A 39 13.92 -14.38 2.75
C GLU A 39 13.43 -13.30 3.72
N ASP A 40 13.99 -13.15 4.92
CA ASP A 40 13.62 -12.10 5.89
C ASP A 40 13.85 -10.69 5.32
N LEU A 41 14.96 -10.50 4.60
CA LEU A 41 15.23 -9.22 3.93
C LEU A 41 14.20 -8.97 2.83
N ALA A 42 13.86 -10.00 2.05
CA ALA A 42 12.80 -9.89 1.06
C ALA A 42 11.43 -9.61 1.72
N PHE A 43 11.11 -10.24 2.86
CA PHE A 43 9.91 -9.99 3.65
C PHE A 43 9.85 -8.54 4.12
N ALA A 44 10.94 -8.03 4.72
CA ALA A 44 11.03 -6.66 5.19
C ALA A 44 10.91 -5.63 4.05
N VAL A 45 11.56 -5.89 2.91
CA VAL A 45 11.47 -5.02 1.72
C VAL A 45 10.04 -5.00 1.18
N ASN A 46 9.38 -6.16 1.08
CA ASN A 46 8.00 -6.22 0.61
C ASN A 46 7.04 -5.51 1.59
N TYR A 47 7.19 -5.73 2.90
CA TYR A 47 6.40 -5.04 3.92
C TYR A 47 6.51 -3.51 3.76
N VAL A 48 7.73 -2.97 3.67
CA VAL A 48 7.96 -1.54 3.48
C VAL A 48 7.41 -1.04 2.14
N ALA A 49 7.59 -1.80 1.05
CA ALA A 49 7.11 -1.42 -0.27
C ALA A 49 5.58 -1.33 -0.32
N TYR A 50 4.87 -2.33 0.21
CA TYR A 50 3.41 -2.32 0.27
C TYR A 50 2.88 -1.25 1.23
N GLY A 51 3.55 -1.02 2.36
CA GLY A 51 3.24 0.08 3.27
C GLY A 51 3.37 1.46 2.60
N ALA A 52 4.46 1.71 1.88
CA ALA A 52 4.66 2.98 1.17
C ALA A 52 3.61 3.21 0.07
N VAL A 53 3.25 2.15 -0.68
CA VAL A 53 2.16 2.24 -1.68
C VAL A 53 0.82 2.55 -1.01
N ARG A 54 0.51 1.90 0.12
CA ARG A 54 -0.69 2.18 0.90
C ARG A 54 -0.72 3.63 1.34
N GLU A 55 0.37 4.16 1.89
CA GLU A 55 0.46 5.54 2.36
C GLU A 55 0.28 6.57 1.23
N VAL A 56 0.88 6.34 0.07
CA VAL A 56 0.66 7.23 -1.09
C VAL A 56 -0.81 7.22 -1.52
N LEU A 57 -1.45 6.05 -1.57
CA LEU A 57 -2.86 5.96 -1.95
C LEU A 57 -3.79 6.55 -0.89
N ASP A 58 -3.43 6.45 0.39
CA ASP A 58 -4.10 7.11 1.51
C ASP A 58 -4.06 8.63 1.35
N GLU A 59 -2.90 9.21 1.03
CA GLU A 59 -2.76 10.65 0.78
C GLU A 59 -3.56 11.12 -0.45
N VAL A 60 -3.63 10.31 -1.51
CA VAL A 60 -4.46 10.60 -2.69
C VAL A 60 -5.96 10.61 -2.34
N LEU A 61 -6.40 9.71 -1.45
CA LEU A 61 -7.80 9.61 -1.02
C LEU A 61 -8.17 10.63 0.05
N GLN A 62 -7.22 10.96 0.93
CA GLN A 62 -7.36 11.86 2.06
C GLN A 62 -6.10 12.74 2.16
N PRO A 63 -6.06 13.83 1.37
CA PRO A 63 -4.92 14.75 1.41
C PRO A 63 -4.71 15.31 2.83
N GLY A 64 -3.46 15.31 3.28
CA GLY A 64 -3.05 15.76 4.61
C GLY A 64 -3.11 14.70 5.70
N VAL A 65 -3.45 13.44 5.38
CA VAL A 65 -3.53 12.36 6.38
C VAL A 65 -2.15 12.00 6.96
N HIS A 66 -1.09 12.22 6.18
CA HIS A 66 0.30 12.02 6.61
C HIS A 66 1.04 13.31 6.97
N ASP A 67 0.33 14.45 7.04
CA ASP A 67 0.90 15.77 7.33
C ASP A 67 1.17 15.94 8.84
N ARG A 68 1.93 14.99 9.40
CA ARG A 68 2.43 15.02 10.76
C ARG A 68 3.95 15.07 10.73
N ASN A 69 4.47 16.16 10.18
CA ASN A 69 5.85 16.64 10.36
C ASN A 69 5.85 18.18 10.17
N GLU A 70 5.32 18.90 11.16
CA GLU A 70 5.77 20.26 11.50
C GLU A 70 6.36 20.22 12.92
#